data_AF-A0A377GML0-F1
#
_entry.id   AF-A0A377GML0-F1
#
_cell.length_a   1.000
_cell.length_b   1.000
_cell.length_c   1.000
_cell.angle_alpha   90.00
_cell.angle_beta   90.00
_cell.angle_gamma   90.00
#
_symmetry.space_group_name_H-M   'P 1'
#
loop_
_entity.id
_entity.type
_entity.pdbx_description
1 polymer ?
#
loop_
_entity_poly.entity_id
_entity_poly.type
_entity_poly.pdbx_seq_one_letter_code
_entity_poly.pdbx_strand_id
1 'polypeptide(L)' 'MSNKKLSERLNQELDELGVPALMTERVHVCSKLFQLPKFKIEALLHGVVAVDSNSMQKIANELEVSMDWLFGEAKGETAH' A
#
# COMPACT_ATOMS: atom_id res chain seq x y z
N MET A 1 -7.48 -0.96 -14.61
CA MET A 1 -7.06 -2.35 -14.33
C MET A 1 -6.90 -2.48 -12.83
N SER A 2 -7.63 -3.39 -12.18
CA SER A 2 -7.45 -3.64 -10.74
C SER A 2 -6.21 -4.49 -10.52
N ASN A 3 -5.20 -3.96 -9.84
CA ASN A 3 -4.00 -4.72 -9.47
C ASN A 3 -4.29 -5.44 -8.14
N LYS A 4 -5.00 -6.57 -8.25
CA LYS A 4 -5.40 -7.40 -7.09
C LYS A 4 -4.20 -7.81 -6.24
N LYS A 5 -3.10 -8.18 -6.89
CA LYS A 5 -1.86 -8.62 -6.24
C LYS A 5 -1.22 -7.51 -5.40
N LEU A 6 -1.23 -6.27 -5.89
CA LEU A 6 -0.79 -5.12 -5.12
C LEU A 6 -1.64 -4.93 -3.86
N SER A 7 -2.96 -4.91 -4.01
CA SER A 7 -3.85 -4.71 -2.85
C SER A 7 -3.69 -5.81 -1.81
N GLU A 8 -3.56 -7.06 -2.22
CA GLU A 8 -3.36 -8.18 -1.31
C GLU A 8 -2.06 -8.03 -0.51
N ARG A 9 -0.93 -7.79 -1.20
CA ARG A 9 0.37 -7.58 -0.57
C ARG A 9 0.37 -6.38 0.38
N LEU A 10 -0.13 -5.25 -0.07
CA LEU A 10 -0.21 -4.05 0.76
C LEU A 10 -1.05 -4.28 2.01
N ASN A 11 -2.21 -4.94 1.87
CA ASN A 11 -3.06 -5.23 3.02
C ASN A 11 -2.40 -6.21 3.99
N GLN A 12 -1.56 -7.13 3.51
CA GLN A 12 -0.78 -8.05 4.34
C GLN A 12 0.30 -7.30 5.12
N GLU A 13 1.14 -6.48 4.49
CA GLU A 13 2.18 -5.72 5.22
C GLU A 13 1.58 -4.80 6.27
N LEU A 14 0.44 -4.17 5.95
CA LEU A 14 -0.27 -3.34 6.93
C LEU A 14 -0.76 -4.17 8.13
N ASP A 15 -1.13 -5.43 7.93
CA ASP A 15 -1.47 -6.35 9.02
C ASP A 15 -0.25 -6.70 9.87
N GLU A 16 0.89 -6.97 9.22
CA GLU A 16 2.17 -7.24 9.89
C GLU A 16 2.68 -6.03 10.69
N LEU A 17 2.42 -4.81 10.21
CA LEU A 17 2.68 -3.56 10.92
C LEU A 17 1.68 -3.26 12.06
N GLY A 18 0.65 -4.10 12.23
CA GLY A 18 -0.37 -3.93 13.28
C GLY A 18 -1.41 -2.85 12.99
N VAL A 19 -1.60 -2.47 11.72
CA VAL A 19 -2.64 -1.53 11.30
C VAL A 19 -4.02 -2.17 11.46
N PRO A 20 -5.03 -1.44 11.99
CA PRO A 20 -6.36 -2.00 12.21
C PRO A 20 -6.94 -2.73 10.99
N ALA A 21 -7.62 -3.86 11.25
CA ALA A 21 -8.31 -4.63 10.21
C ALA A 21 -9.56 -3.91 9.68
N LEU A 22 -10.16 -3.00 10.47
CA LEU A 22 -11.32 -2.23 10.03
C LEU A 22 -10.92 -1.26 8.92
N MET A 23 -11.50 -1.43 7.73
CA MET A 23 -11.12 -0.67 6.52
C MET A 23 -11.14 0.86 6.73
N THR A 24 -12.15 1.39 7.42
CA THR A 24 -12.25 2.84 7.70
C THR A 24 -11.09 3.34 8.56
N GLU A 25 -10.67 2.56 9.57
CA GLU A 25 -9.53 2.92 10.42
C GLU A 25 -8.22 2.73 9.67
N ARG A 26 -8.09 1.64 8.92
CA ARG A 26 -6.94 1.39 8.03
C ARG A 26 -6.71 2.54 7.08
N VAL A 27 -7.76 3.00 6.39
CA VAL A 27 -7.71 4.17 5.51
C VAL A 27 -7.28 5.43 6.26
N HIS A 28 -7.79 5.64 7.48
CA HIS A 28 -7.40 6.79 8.31
C HIS A 28 -5.92 6.75 8.67
N VAL A 29 -5.44 5.63 9.21
CA VAL A 29 -4.05 5.44 9.66
C VAL A 29 -3.09 5.54 8.48
N CYS A 30 -3.36 4.84 7.38
CA CYS A 30 -2.54 4.86 6.18
C CYS A 30 -2.51 6.25 5.51
N SER A 31 -3.63 7.00 5.58
CA SER A 31 -3.67 8.38 5.10
C SER A 31 -2.71 9.30 5.87
N LYS A 32 -2.55 9.05 7.17
CA LYS A 32 -1.61 9.78 8.02
C LYS A 32 -0.17 9.31 7.81
N LEU A 33 0.04 8.00 7.76
CA LEU A 33 1.35 7.38 7.55
C LEU A 33 1.96 7.82 6.22
N PHE A 34 1.24 7.61 5.12
CA PHE A 34 1.74 7.91 3.77
C PHE A 34 1.57 9.37 3.35
N GLN A 35 0.94 10.20 4.20
CA GLN A 35 0.59 11.59 3.91
C GLN A 35 -0.20 11.75 2.60
N LEU A 36 -1.13 10.82 2.35
CA LEU A 36 -1.98 10.81 1.16
C LEU A 36 -3.45 11.00 1.52
N PRO A 37 -4.28 11.58 0.63
CA PRO A 37 -5.71 11.69 0.84
C PRO A 37 -6.37 10.31 1.03
N LYS A 38 -7.34 10.23 1.94
CA LYS A 38 -8.09 8.99 2.25
C LYS A 38 -8.63 8.29 1.02
N PHE A 39 -9.19 9.02 0.04
CA PHE A 39 -9.72 8.42 -1.17
C PHE A 39 -8.65 7.73 -2.03
N LYS A 40 -7.40 8.24 -2.03
CA LYS A 40 -6.28 7.60 -2.74
C LYS A 40 -5.85 6.32 -2.04
N ILE A 41 -5.81 6.34 -0.71
CA ILE A 41 -5.52 5.17 0.11
C ILE A 41 -6.59 4.10 -0.04
N GLU A 42 -7.86 4.48 0.04
CA GLU A 42 -8.98 3.56 -0.18
C GLU A 42 -8.91 2.92 -1.56
N ALA A 43 -8.70 3.71 -2.62
CA ALA A 43 -8.49 3.19 -3.96
C ALA A 43 -7.33 2.17 -4.02
N LEU A 44 -6.19 2.48 -3.37
CA LEU A 44 -5.02 1.61 -3.33
C LEU A 44 -5.29 0.28 -2.59
N LEU A 45 -5.93 0.35 -1.42
CA LEU A 45 -6.29 -0.83 -0.62
C LEU A 45 -7.30 -1.73 -1.33
N HIS A 46 -8.14 -1.16 -2.19
CA HIS A 46 -9.07 -1.88 -3.06
C HIS A 46 -8.44 -2.32 -4.41
N GLY A 47 -7.14 -2.05 -4.63
CA GLY A 47 -6.41 -2.47 -5.82
C GLY A 47 -6.70 -1.62 -7.06
N VAL A 48 -7.32 -0.46 -6.88
CA VAL A 48 -7.54 0.54 -7.93
C VAL A 48 -6.28 1.41 -8.03
N VAL A 49 -5.41 1.07 -8.97
CA VAL A 49 -4.16 1.82 -9.22
C VAL A 49 -4.48 3.14 -9.93
N ALA A 50 -4.81 4.16 -9.15
CA ALA A 50 -5.01 5.54 -9.60
C ALA A 50 -4.00 6.51 -8.96
N VAL A 51 -2.91 5.98 -8.41
CA VAL A 51 -1.93 6.71 -7.61
C VAL A 51 -0.68 6.96 -8.45
N ASP A 52 -0.28 8.23 -8.57
CA ASP A 52 0.89 8.67 -9.33
C ASP A 52 2.19 8.05 -8.78
N SER A 53 3.20 7.85 -9.63
CA SER A 53 4.47 7.19 -9.25
C SER A 53 5.18 7.84 -8.06
N ASN A 54 5.06 9.17 -7.87
CA ASN A 54 5.61 9.85 -6.70
C ASN A 54 4.93 9.42 -5.40
N SER A 55 3.61 9.26 -5.42
CA SER A 55 2.85 8.81 -4.25
C SER A 55 3.13 7.33 -3.95
N MET A 56 3.28 6.50 -4.98
CA MET A 56 3.70 5.11 -4.83
C MET A 56 5.10 4.99 -4.22
N GLN A 57 6.05 5.83 -4.66
CA GLN A 57 7.41 5.84 -4.10
C GLN A 57 7.40 6.25 -2.62
N LYS A 58 6.55 7.19 -2.22
CA LYS A 58 6.38 7.56 -0.81
C LYS A 58 5.90 6.37 0.02
N ILE A 59 4.87 5.67 -0.46
CA ILE A 59 4.36 4.47 0.21
C ILE A 59 5.47 3.41 0.32
N ALA A 60 6.25 3.21 -0.74
CA ALA A 60 7.39 2.28 -0.75
C ALA A 60 8.41 2.64 0.34
N ASN A 61 8.78 3.92 0.43
CA ASN A 61 9.74 4.40 1.41
C ASN A 61 9.22 4.27 2.85
N GLU A 62 7.95 4.61 3.11
CA GLU A 62 7.35 4.52 4.46
C GLU A 62 7.17 3.06 4.91
N LEU A 63 6.97 2.14 3.97
CA LEU A 63 6.92 0.71 4.23
C LEU A 63 8.30 0.04 4.17
N GLU A 64 9.36 0.79 3.86
CA GLU A 64 10.72 0.27 3.66
C GLU A 64 10.82 -0.87 2.61
N VAL A 65 9.91 -0.87 1.63
CA VAL A 65 9.86 -1.85 0.53
C VAL A 65 10.22 -1.22 -0.82
N SER A 66 10.51 -2.06 -1.80
CA SER A 66 10.75 -1.62 -3.17
C SER A 66 9.44 -1.36 -3.95
N MET A 67 9.49 -0.43 -4.91
CA MET A 67 8.37 -0.16 -5.83
C MET A 67 7.94 -1.43 -6.59
N ASP A 68 8.90 -2.24 -7.06
CA ASP A 68 8.67 -3.52 -7.74
C ASP A 68 7.92 -4.53 -6.87
N TRP A 69 8.20 -4.51 -5.55
CA TRP A 69 7.51 -5.34 -4.56
C TRP A 69 6.04 -4.91 -4.43
N LEU A 70 5.78 -3.58 -4.35
CA LEU A 70 4.42 -3.01 -4.29
C LEU A 70 3.60 -3.34 -5.53
N PHE A 71 4.16 -3.19 -6.74
CA PHE A 71 3.43 -3.46 -7.98
C PHE A 71 3.12 -4.93 -8.23
N GLY A 72 3.66 -5.83 -7.39
CA GLY A 72 3.47 -7.27 -7.58
C GLY A 72 4.33 -7.84 -8.70
N GLU A 73 5.24 -7.03 -9.27
CA GLU A 73 6.13 -7.37 -10.38
C GLU A 73 7.36 -8.17 -9.89
N ALA A 74 7.75 -7.96 -8.62
CA ALA A 74 8.82 -8.73 -7.98
C ALA A 74 8.46 -10.19 -7.70
N LYS A 75 9.34 -11.09 -8.15
CA LYS A 75 9.54 -12.46 -7.61
C LYS A 75 10.64 -12.51 -6.52
N GLY A 76 11.24 -11.37 -6.17
CA GLY A 76 12.35 -11.25 -5.23
C GLY A 76 11.91 -10.89 -3.81
N GLU A 77 12.56 -11.52 -2.85
CA GLU A 77 12.28 -11.55 -1.41
C GLU A 77 12.38 -10.17 -0.75
N THR A 78 11.52 -9.93 0.23
CA THR A 78 11.66 -8.85 1.22
C THR A 78 13.02 -8.99 1.91
N ALA A 79 13.88 -7.98 1.80
CA ALA A 79 15.11 -7.93 2.57
C ALA A 79 14.77 -7.52 4.01
N HIS A 80 14.35 -8.49 4.83
CA HIS A 80 14.32 -8.36 6.29
C HIS A 80 15.63 -8.90 6.88
#